data_AF-A0A2K8U385-F1
#
_entry.id   AF-A0A2K8U385-F1
#
_cell.length_a   1.000
_cell.length_b   1.000
_cell.length_c   1.000
_cell.angle_alpha   90.00
_cell.angle_beta   90.00
_cell.angle_gamma   90.00
#
_symmetry.space_group_name_H-M   'P 1'
#
loop_
_entity.id
_entity.type
_entity.pdbx_description
1 polymer ?
#
loop_
_entity_poly.entity_id
_entity_poly.type
_entity_poly.pdbx_seq_one_letter_code
_entity_poly.pdbx_strand_id
1 'polypeptide(L)'
;MLTAGYLDESLRTFIPNHRRVSRAVAVTQLAHEIEKGKNGTILVSSEFFSSRFRDREIELFARDFSHYRPTIIVVVRDHYSLIRSSYSEAIMSGYRGTMADYVDELADGENRYCRYQETLKPWEARFGRESIKLIAYQKDADIIDDILSAIVRKRLTGPLEANIRLNESCDLEVLGYVRLFNELAPSWKDLFDSNTLDLWDGVCQKRRKYISLLADRPIRHQTAPLNSLRKKKCRNKIEAMIGNDREWLAQHGIVFSSDLSAISDIESACAMQPVDMPLPQCGEISLAMNEIRSFNNSLGMGVRALQSQAEASYSLKIKTHAQVVVKALRRLFARLVMDYVRR
;
A
#
# COMPACT_ATOMS: atom_id res chain seq x y z
N MET A 1 0.35 17.70 -4.82
CA MET A 1 1.30 18.82 -5.02
C MET A 1 2.01 19.21 -3.74
N LEU A 2 1.27 19.50 -2.66
CA LEU A 2 1.84 19.90 -1.37
C LEU A 2 2.90 18.94 -0.83
N THR A 3 2.60 17.65 -0.72
CA THR A 3 3.56 16.62 -0.30
C THR A 3 4.85 16.67 -1.12
N ALA A 4 4.74 16.79 -2.45
CA ALA A 4 5.91 16.85 -3.33
C ALA A 4 6.85 18.00 -2.97
N GLY A 5 6.30 19.16 -2.60
CA GLY A 5 7.09 20.33 -2.23
C GLY A 5 7.96 20.12 -0.99
N TYR A 6 7.51 19.33 -0.02
CA TYR A 6 8.24 19.09 1.24
C TYR A 6 9.27 17.98 1.17
N LEU A 7 9.03 16.96 0.34
CA LEU A 7 9.94 15.81 0.26
C LEU A 7 11.27 16.21 -0.37
N ASP A 8 12.36 15.60 0.11
CA ASP A 8 13.68 15.67 -0.52
C ASP A 8 13.64 15.06 -1.93
N GLU A 9 14.55 15.47 -2.81
CA GLU A 9 14.62 15.02 -4.20
C GLU A 9 14.79 13.49 -4.29
N SER A 10 15.53 12.89 -3.35
CA SER A 10 15.69 11.43 -3.24
C SER A 10 14.37 10.71 -2.93
N LEU A 11 13.45 11.38 -2.23
CA LEU A 11 12.13 10.86 -1.86
C LEU A 11 11.07 11.15 -2.92
N ARG A 12 11.31 12.06 -3.87
CA ARG A 12 10.36 12.43 -4.94
C ARG A 12 10.36 11.50 -6.14
N THR A 13 11.11 10.40 -6.09
CA THR A 13 11.26 9.48 -7.23
C THR A 13 9.91 9.03 -7.79
N PHE A 14 8.95 8.71 -6.93
CA PHE A 14 7.60 8.28 -7.32
C PHE A 14 6.71 9.39 -7.91
N ILE A 15 7.13 10.65 -7.88
CA ILE A 15 6.37 11.80 -8.39
C ILE A 15 6.88 12.14 -9.79
N PRO A 16 6.04 12.05 -10.84
CA PRO A 16 6.43 12.44 -12.19
C PRO A 16 6.98 13.87 -12.22
N ASN A 17 8.03 14.11 -13.01
CA ASN A 17 8.72 15.41 -13.05
C ASN A 17 7.77 16.59 -13.28
N HIS A 18 6.77 16.44 -14.16
CA HIS A 18 5.80 17.50 -14.46
C HIS A 18 4.85 17.83 -13.27
N ARG A 19 4.81 17.00 -12.23
CA ARG A 19 4.04 17.23 -10.99
C ARG A 19 4.91 17.72 -9.83
N ARG A 20 6.23 17.84 -10.03
CA ARG A 20 7.13 18.37 -9.01
C ARG A 20 6.98 19.89 -8.98
N VAL A 21 6.64 20.41 -7.81
CA VAL A 21 6.57 21.84 -7.52
C VAL A 21 7.51 22.13 -6.36
N SER A 22 8.14 23.30 -6.36
CA SER A 22 8.95 23.70 -5.22
C SER A 22 8.06 23.92 -3.99
N ARG A 23 8.63 23.76 -2.79
CA ARG A 23 7.92 24.03 -1.54
C ARG A 23 7.29 25.42 -1.52
N ALA A 24 8.05 26.45 -1.90
CA ALA A 24 7.58 27.83 -1.92
C ALA A 24 6.35 28.01 -2.81
N VAL A 25 6.35 27.40 -4.01
CA VAL A 25 5.20 27.45 -4.93
C VAL A 25 4.00 26.71 -4.33
N ALA A 26 4.20 25.50 -3.81
CA ALA A 26 3.11 24.70 -3.22
C ALA A 26 2.46 25.39 -2.01
N VAL A 27 3.27 25.98 -1.12
CA VAL A 27 2.79 26.74 0.05
C VAL A 27 2.04 27.99 -0.40
N THR A 28 2.59 28.75 -1.34
CA THR A 28 1.94 29.98 -1.86
C THR A 28 0.58 29.67 -2.50
N GLN A 29 0.50 28.59 -3.28
CA GLN A 29 -0.75 28.16 -3.91
C GLN A 29 -1.80 27.75 -2.88
N LEU A 30 -1.42 26.92 -1.90
CA LEU A 30 -2.35 26.52 -0.85
C LEU A 30 -2.78 27.70 0.02
N ALA A 31 -1.85 28.59 0.40
CA ALA A 31 -2.19 29.80 1.14
C ALA A 31 -3.17 30.68 0.36
N HIS A 32 -2.96 30.85 -0.95
CA HIS A 32 -3.89 31.60 -1.79
C HIS A 32 -5.29 30.94 -1.85
N GLU A 33 -5.37 29.62 -1.97
CA GLU A 33 -6.63 28.88 -1.89
C GLU A 33 -7.30 29.08 -0.51
N ILE A 34 -6.50 29.12 0.56
CA ILE A 34 -6.99 29.36 1.91
C ILE A 34 -7.62 30.75 2.05
N GLU A 35 -6.89 31.80 1.64
CA GLU A 35 -7.38 33.19 1.74
C GLU A 35 -8.56 33.46 0.82
N LYS A 36 -8.68 32.73 -0.30
CA LYS A 36 -9.83 32.82 -1.20
C LYS A 36 -11.10 32.23 -0.57
N GLY A 37 -10.96 31.29 0.36
CA GLY A 37 -12.07 30.76 1.16
C GLY A 37 -12.57 31.81 2.15
N LYS A 38 -13.46 32.71 1.70
CA LYS A 38 -13.95 33.89 2.44
C LYS A 38 -14.80 33.55 3.68
N ASN A 39 -14.19 33.00 4.75
CA ASN A 39 -14.77 32.71 6.08
C ASN A 39 -15.29 31.28 6.30
N GLY A 40 -14.40 30.29 6.17
CA GLY A 40 -14.75 28.91 6.52
C GLY A 40 -13.58 28.10 7.06
N THR A 41 -13.91 26.91 7.54
CA THR A 41 -12.91 25.87 7.78
C THR A 41 -12.55 25.22 6.45
N ILE A 42 -11.26 25.08 6.18
CA ILE A 42 -10.75 24.45 4.95
C ILE A 42 -10.26 23.05 5.28
N LEU A 43 -10.81 22.07 4.59
CA LEU A 43 -10.41 20.68 4.71
C LEU A 43 -9.34 20.36 3.67
N VAL A 44 -8.16 19.99 4.14
CA VAL A 44 -7.08 19.47 3.30
C VAL A 44 -6.88 18.00 3.66
N SER A 45 -7.02 17.11 2.67
CA SER A 45 -6.74 15.68 2.86
C SER A 45 -5.41 15.30 2.20
N SER A 46 -4.61 14.47 2.88
CA SER A 46 -3.39 13.89 2.32
C SER A 46 -3.05 12.57 2.99
N GLU A 47 -3.05 11.50 2.20
CA GLU A 47 -2.60 10.16 2.64
C GLU A 47 -1.07 10.09 2.87
N PHE A 48 -0.31 11.03 2.30
CA PHE A 48 1.14 10.97 2.34
C PHE A 48 1.77 11.64 3.56
N PHE A 49 1.01 12.40 4.34
CA PHE A 49 1.53 13.06 5.53
C PHE A 49 2.00 12.06 6.58
N SER A 50 1.19 11.04 6.88
CA SER A 50 1.56 10.01 7.86
C SER A 50 2.71 9.12 7.39
N SER A 51 2.76 8.79 6.10
CA SER A 51 3.74 7.82 5.58
C SER A 51 5.09 8.46 5.19
N ARG A 52 5.09 9.70 4.68
CA ARG A 52 6.27 10.30 4.04
C ARG A 52 6.91 11.44 4.82
N PHE A 53 6.19 12.12 5.70
CA PHE A 53 6.80 13.19 6.48
C PHE A 53 7.61 12.59 7.63
N ARG A 54 8.79 13.16 7.85
CA ARG A 54 9.61 12.94 9.05
C ARG A 54 9.73 14.26 9.80
N ASP A 55 10.46 14.26 10.91
CA ASP A 55 10.52 15.38 11.85
C ASP A 55 10.86 16.71 11.14
N ARG A 56 11.77 16.68 10.17
CA ARG A 56 12.13 17.85 9.36
C ARG A 56 10.95 18.35 8.54
N GLU A 57 10.27 17.48 7.77
CA GLU A 57 9.13 17.91 6.93
C GLU A 57 7.97 18.42 7.79
N ILE A 58 7.72 17.80 8.95
CA ILE A 58 6.70 18.22 9.91
C ILE A 58 7.03 19.60 10.48
N GLU A 59 8.28 19.85 10.87
CA GLU A 59 8.73 21.16 11.34
C GLU A 59 8.58 22.24 10.26
N LEU A 60 9.01 21.93 9.03
CA LEU A 60 8.87 22.84 7.91
C LEU A 60 7.41 23.16 7.60
N PHE A 61 6.52 22.17 7.72
CA PHE A 61 5.08 22.32 7.54
C PHE A 61 4.48 23.18 8.67
N ALA A 62 4.79 22.88 9.93
CA ALA A 62 4.34 23.67 11.09
C ALA A 62 4.74 25.14 10.98
N ARG A 63 5.97 25.42 10.52
CA ARG A 63 6.46 26.77 10.30
C ARG A 63 5.72 27.50 9.18
N ASP A 64 5.46 26.84 8.06
CA ASP A 64 4.81 27.49 6.90
C ASP A 64 3.34 27.83 7.18
N PHE A 65 2.70 27.09 8.09
CA PHE A 65 1.30 27.27 8.43
C PHE A 65 1.10 27.78 9.87
N SER A 66 2.12 28.38 10.49
CA SER A 66 2.09 28.81 11.89
C SER A 66 1.11 29.95 12.18
N HIS A 67 0.75 30.74 11.16
CA HIS A 67 -0.26 31.79 11.26
C HIS A 67 -1.70 31.26 11.18
N TYR A 68 -1.88 29.99 10.83
CA TYR A 68 -3.16 29.29 10.91
C TYR A 68 -3.29 28.53 12.24
N ARG A 69 -4.50 28.05 12.52
CA ARG A 69 -4.79 27.16 13.65
C ARG A 69 -5.21 25.78 13.14
N PRO A 70 -4.26 25.00 12.59
CA PRO A 70 -4.59 23.72 11.98
C PRO A 70 -5.14 22.75 13.04
N THR A 71 -6.21 22.05 12.69
CA THR A 71 -6.65 20.84 13.38
C THR A 71 -6.28 19.67 12.50
N ILE A 72 -5.51 18.72 13.03
CA ILE A 72 -5.06 17.54 12.32
C ILE A 72 -5.95 16.38 12.73
N ILE A 73 -6.70 15.87 11.77
CA ILE A 73 -7.58 14.72 11.98
C ILE A 73 -6.89 13.50 11.43
N VAL A 74 -6.77 12.48 12.28
CA VAL A 74 -6.15 11.20 11.94
C VAL A 74 -7.16 10.11 12.18
N VAL A 75 -7.51 9.42 11.09
CA VAL A 75 -8.33 8.21 11.17
C VAL A 75 -7.40 7.03 11.43
N VAL A 76 -7.54 6.40 12.59
CA VAL A 76 -6.77 5.23 13.01
C VAL A 76 -7.62 3.98 12.88
N ARG A 77 -7.01 2.84 12.57
CA ARG A 77 -7.70 1.56 12.36
C ARG A 77 -7.14 0.52 13.32
N ASP A 78 -7.93 -0.49 13.65
CA ASP A 78 -7.37 -1.65 14.37
C ASP A 78 -6.16 -2.21 13.59
N HIS A 79 -5.09 -2.52 14.30
CA HIS A 79 -3.81 -2.88 13.68
C HIS A 79 -3.91 -4.14 12.83
N TYR A 80 -4.65 -5.17 13.24
CA TYR A 80 -4.80 -6.40 12.45
C TYR A 80 -5.59 -6.11 11.17
N SER A 81 -6.67 -5.33 11.30
CA SER A 81 -7.43 -4.85 10.15
C SER A 81 -6.60 -3.98 9.20
N LEU A 82 -5.74 -3.11 9.73
CA LEU A 82 -4.81 -2.29 8.95
C LEU A 82 -3.79 -3.16 8.21
N ILE A 83 -3.14 -4.10 8.89
CA ILE A 83 -2.15 -5.03 8.31
C ILE A 83 -2.78 -5.81 7.17
N ARG A 84 -3.97 -6.39 7.37
CA ARG A 84 -4.70 -7.12 6.32
C ARG A 84 -4.99 -6.23 5.11
N SER A 85 -5.49 -5.02 5.35
CA SER A 85 -5.82 -4.07 4.29
C SER A 85 -4.59 -3.64 3.50
N SER A 86 -3.49 -3.35 4.21
CA SER A 86 -2.24 -2.93 3.59
C SER A 86 -1.56 -4.06 2.84
N TYR A 87 -1.63 -5.30 3.35
CA TYR A 87 -1.20 -6.48 2.60
C TYR A 87 -2.00 -6.67 1.32
N SER A 88 -3.33 -6.50 1.38
CA SER A 88 -4.19 -6.55 0.19
C SER A 88 -3.76 -5.51 -0.84
N GLU A 89 -3.55 -4.26 -0.42
CA GLU A 89 -3.07 -3.20 -1.30
C GLU A 89 -1.69 -3.50 -1.90
N ALA A 90 -0.76 -4.05 -1.09
CA ALA A 90 0.56 -4.46 -1.54
C ALA A 90 0.48 -5.55 -2.61
N ILE A 91 -0.33 -6.61 -2.39
CA ILE A 91 -0.57 -7.67 -3.37
C ILE A 91 -1.20 -7.10 -4.65
N MET A 92 -2.19 -6.21 -4.52
CA MET A 92 -2.79 -5.53 -5.67
C MET A 92 -1.81 -4.64 -6.43
N SER A 93 -0.76 -4.17 -5.74
CA SER A 93 0.35 -3.40 -6.30
C SER A 93 1.48 -4.26 -6.88
N GLY A 94 1.34 -5.59 -6.83
CA GLY A 94 2.30 -6.54 -7.39
C GLY A 94 3.28 -7.16 -6.38
N TYR A 95 3.03 -7.02 -5.07
CA TYR A 95 3.82 -7.69 -4.04
C TYR A 95 3.78 -9.22 -4.21
N ARG A 96 4.91 -9.87 -3.95
CA ARG A 96 5.13 -11.31 -4.19
C ARG A 96 5.31 -12.13 -2.91
N GLY A 97 5.60 -11.46 -1.80
CA GLY A 97 5.78 -12.09 -0.50
C GLY A 97 4.48 -12.63 0.11
N THR A 98 4.64 -13.58 1.01
CA THR A 98 3.55 -14.11 1.85
C THR A 98 3.15 -13.10 2.93
N MET A 99 2.02 -13.33 3.61
CA MET A 99 1.62 -12.49 4.75
C MET A 99 2.71 -12.44 5.84
N ALA A 100 3.39 -13.56 6.11
CA ALA A 100 4.47 -13.58 7.09
C ALA A 100 5.69 -12.75 6.64
N ASP A 101 6.03 -12.78 5.34
CA ASP A 101 7.12 -11.93 4.81
C ASP A 101 6.75 -10.46 4.95
N TYR A 102 5.48 -10.13 4.70
CA TYR A 102 4.97 -8.78 4.85
C TYR A 102 4.96 -8.29 6.31
N VAL A 103 4.56 -9.15 7.25
CA VAL A 103 4.66 -8.85 8.70
C VAL A 103 6.11 -8.64 9.11
N ASP A 104 7.05 -9.40 8.55
CA ASP A 104 8.47 -9.23 8.80
C ASP A 104 8.99 -7.87 8.29
N GLU A 105 8.50 -7.40 7.14
CA GLU A 105 8.79 -6.04 6.62
C GLU A 105 8.14 -4.92 7.44
N LEU A 106 6.94 -5.15 7.99
CA LEU A 106 6.29 -4.19 8.89
C LEU A 106 6.99 -4.09 10.25
N ALA A 107 7.56 -5.20 10.71
CA ALA A 107 8.32 -5.26 11.95
C ALA A 107 9.72 -4.63 11.84
N ASP A 108 10.17 -4.26 10.63
CA ASP A 108 11.42 -3.54 10.42
C ASP A 108 11.41 -2.20 11.18
N GLY A 109 12.50 -1.89 11.89
CA GLY A 109 12.63 -0.69 12.73
C GLY A 109 12.32 0.62 12.03
N GLU A 110 12.58 0.71 10.73
CA GLU A 110 12.36 1.92 9.93
C GLU A 110 10.92 2.05 9.41
N ASN A 111 10.13 0.98 9.50
CA ASN A 111 8.75 0.96 9.05
C ASN A 111 7.79 1.48 10.14
N ARG A 112 7.23 2.67 9.91
CA ARG A 112 6.30 3.33 10.82
C ARG A 112 4.82 3.12 10.48
N TYR A 113 4.51 2.34 9.43
CA TYR A 113 3.16 2.29 8.86
C TYR A 113 2.08 1.85 9.86
N CYS A 114 2.40 0.86 10.71
CA CYS A 114 1.52 0.40 11.79
C CYS A 114 1.93 0.94 13.17
N ARG A 115 2.77 1.99 13.22
CA ARG A 115 3.32 2.55 14.45
C ARG A 115 2.76 3.94 14.71
N TYR A 116 1.54 3.99 15.23
CA TYR A 116 0.78 5.22 15.41
C TYR A 116 1.50 6.21 16.33
N GLN A 117 2.02 5.74 17.47
CA GLN A 117 2.71 6.59 18.42
C GLN A 117 3.97 7.22 17.80
N GLU A 118 4.80 6.43 17.12
CA GLU A 118 6.01 6.92 16.44
C GLU A 118 5.69 7.88 15.30
N THR A 119 4.57 7.65 14.60
CA THR A 119 4.12 8.49 13.50
C THR A 119 3.56 9.82 14.00
N LEU A 120 2.80 9.83 15.10
CA LEU A 120 1.98 10.98 15.52
C LEU A 120 2.63 11.84 16.60
N LYS A 121 3.51 11.30 17.46
CA LYS A 121 4.23 12.11 18.47
C LYS A 121 4.97 13.32 17.88
N PRO A 122 5.68 13.22 16.73
CA PRO A 122 6.31 14.38 16.12
C PRO A 122 5.31 15.46 15.71
N TRP A 123 4.09 15.09 15.31
CA TRP A 123 3.03 16.05 15.00
C TRP A 123 2.51 16.73 16.27
N GLU A 124 2.22 15.96 17.33
CA GLU A 124 1.82 16.51 18.64
C GLU A 124 2.85 17.49 19.18
N ALA A 125 4.15 17.18 19.04
CA ALA A 125 5.22 18.04 19.51
C ALA A 125 5.29 19.39 18.77
N ARG A 126 4.84 19.47 17.51
CA ARG A 126 4.90 20.70 16.70
C ARG A 126 3.58 21.48 16.66
N PHE A 127 2.45 20.79 16.79
CA PHE A 127 1.11 21.40 16.69
C PHE A 127 0.35 21.48 18.01
N GLY A 128 0.84 20.83 19.06
CA GLY A 128 0.11 20.64 20.30
C GLY A 128 -0.81 19.42 20.24
N ARG A 129 -0.91 18.70 21.35
CA ARG A 129 -1.73 17.48 21.46
C ARG A 129 -3.21 17.77 21.22
N GLU A 130 -3.68 18.93 21.67
CA GLU A 130 -5.05 19.40 21.51
C GLU A 130 -5.44 19.63 20.04
N SER A 131 -4.46 19.89 19.17
CA SER A 131 -4.65 20.08 17.73
C SER A 131 -4.76 18.76 16.97
N ILE A 132 -4.39 17.63 17.57
CA ILE A 132 -4.52 16.30 16.97
C ILE A 132 -5.82 15.65 17.44
N LYS A 133 -6.69 15.27 16.50
CA LYS A 133 -7.93 14.54 16.76
C LYS A 133 -7.82 13.15 16.15
N LEU A 134 -7.90 12.12 16.99
CA LEU A 134 -7.94 10.74 16.55
C LEU A 134 -9.38 10.26 16.41
N ILE A 135 -9.66 9.56 15.32
CA ILE A 135 -10.97 8.96 15.05
C ILE A 135 -10.75 7.47 14.78
N ALA A 136 -11.46 6.61 15.50
CA ALA A 136 -11.41 5.17 15.27
C ALA A 136 -12.22 4.83 14.03
N TYR A 137 -11.58 4.28 13.01
CA TYR A 137 -12.25 3.73 11.84
C TYR A 137 -13.06 2.48 12.24
N GLN A 138 -14.33 2.48 11.88
CA GLN A 138 -15.21 1.32 11.98
C GLN A 138 -15.78 1.04 10.58
N LYS A 139 -15.74 -0.23 10.15
CA LYS A 139 -16.11 -0.63 8.79
C LYS A 139 -17.56 -0.24 8.45
N ASP A 140 -18.45 -0.35 9.42
CA ASP A 140 -19.88 -0.17 9.24
C ASP A 140 -20.38 1.22 9.72
N ALA A 141 -19.46 2.12 10.08
CA ALA A 141 -19.79 3.48 10.51
C ALA A 141 -19.50 4.52 9.42
N ASP A 142 -20.26 5.63 9.46
CA ASP A 142 -20.01 6.76 8.59
C ASP A 142 -18.88 7.63 9.14
N ILE A 143 -17.68 7.41 8.63
CA ILE A 143 -16.48 8.16 9.01
C ILE A 143 -16.57 9.65 8.65
N ILE A 144 -17.41 10.03 7.68
CA ILE A 144 -17.56 11.43 7.27
C ILE A 144 -18.23 12.22 8.39
N ASP A 145 -19.28 11.67 9.00
CA ASP A 145 -19.96 12.29 10.13
C ASP A 145 -19.02 12.47 11.33
N ASP A 146 -18.14 11.50 11.60
CA ASP A 146 -17.15 11.59 12.67
C ASP A 146 -16.09 12.66 12.38
N ILE A 147 -15.55 12.69 11.16
CA ILE A 147 -14.59 13.72 10.71
C ILE A 147 -15.22 15.10 10.83
N LEU A 148 -16.43 15.27 10.31
CA LEU A 148 -17.11 16.57 10.35
C LEU A 148 -17.44 17.00 11.76
N SER A 149 -17.84 16.09 12.64
CA SER A 149 -18.09 16.39 14.06
C SER A 149 -16.81 16.80 14.79
N ALA A 150 -15.64 16.32 14.36
CA ALA A 150 -14.35 16.75 14.87
C ALA A 150 -13.92 18.14 14.36
N ILE A 151 -14.42 18.57 13.19
CA ILE A 151 -14.10 19.87 12.56
C ILE A 151 -15.09 20.96 12.96
N VAL A 152 -16.38 20.65 12.89
CA VAL A 152 -17.50 21.57 13.00
C VAL A 152 -18.40 21.11 14.13
N ARG A 153 -18.68 21.99 15.10
CA ARG A 153 -19.61 21.69 16.21
C ARG A 153 -21.07 21.46 15.79
N LYS A 154 -21.38 21.52 14.50
CA LYS A 154 -22.72 21.29 13.96
C LYS A 154 -22.75 19.93 13.28
N ARG A 155 -23.65 19.07 13.74
CA ARG A 155 -24.03 17.86 13.02
C ARG A 155 -24.61 18.27 11.67
N LEU A 156 -24.06 17.76 10.57
CA LEU A 156 -24.72 17.89 9.29
C LEU A 156 -26.01 17.06 9.37
N THR A 157 -27.12 17.69 9.04
CA THR A 157 -28.42 17.02 8.94
C THR A 157 -28.77 16.93 7.46
N GLY A 158 -28.76 15.71 6.92
CA GLY A 158 -29.15 15.44 5.54
C GLY A 158 -28.52 14.14 5.08
N PRO A 159 -29.18 13.37 4.20
CA PRO A 159 -28.56 12.19 3.60
C PRO A 159 -27.36 12.65 2.77
N LEU A 160 -26.17 12.12 3.06
CA LEU A 160 -25.08 12.16 2.10
C LEU A 160 -25.52 11.30 0.91
N GLU A 161 -25.63 11.90 -0.29
CA GLU A 161 -25.89 11.15 -1.51
C GLU A 161 -24.66 10.27 -1.81
N ALA A 162 -24.66 9.08 -1.22
CA ALA A 162 -23.54 8.17 -1.23
C ALA A 162 -23.52 7.37 -2.54
N ASN A 163 -22.98 7.96 -3.61
CA ASN A 163 -22.30 7.17 -4.65
C ASN A 163 -20.93 6.71 -4.11
N ILE A 164 -20.92 6.07 -2.94
CA ILE A 164 -19.69 5.59 -2.28
C ILE A 164 -19.34 4.26 -2.92
N ARG A 165 -18.24 4.25 -3.68
CA ARG A 165 -17.60 3.02 -4.10
C ARG A 165 -16.76 2.49 -2.93
N LEU A 166 -17.28 1.49 -2.22
CA LEU A 166 -16.51 0.76 -1.23
C LEU A 166 -15.42 -0.06 -1.92
N ASN A 167 -14.18 0.09 -1.46
CA ASN A 167 -13.08 -0.73 -1.92
C ASN A 167 -13.03 -1.99 -1.06
N GLU A 168 -13.80 -3.01 -1.45
CA GLU A 168 -13.81 -4.28 -0.73
C GLU A 168 -12.43 -4.94 -0.80
N SER A 169 -11.89 -5.30 0.37
CA SER A 169 -10.65 -6.07 0.44
C SER A 169 -10.92 -7.50 -0.02
N CYS A 170 -10.04 -8.05 -0.85
CA CYS A 170 -10.12 -9.46 -1.19
C CYS A 170 -9.85 -10.33 0.04
N ASP A 171 -10.43 -11.52 0.07
CA ASP A 171 -10.10 -12.52 1.07
C ASP A 171 -8.63 -12.95 0.95
N LEU A 172 -8.02 -13.32 2.08
CA LEU A 172 -6.60 -13.68 2.13
C LEU A 172 -6.26 -14.86 1.22
N GLU A 173 -7.21 -15.75 0.98
CA GLU A 173 -7.07 -16.83 0.01
C GLU A 173 -6.95 -16.30 -1.42
N VAL A 174 -7.89 -15.46 -1.85
CA VAL A 174 -7.86 -14.83 -3.19
C VAL A 174 -6.55 -14.07 -3.36
N LEU A 175 -6.11 -13.34 -2.32
CA LEU A 175 -4.81 -12.66 -2.32
C LEU A 175 -3.64 -13.64 -2.46
N GLY A 176 -3.72 -14.83 -1.86
CA GLY A 176 -2.74 -15.91 -2.05
C GLY A 176 -2.59 -16.30 -3.53
N TYR A 177 -3.69 -16.36 -4.28
CA TYR A 177 -3.65 -16.66 -5.72
C TYR A 177 -3.17 -15.48 -6.55
N VAL A 178 -3.58 -14.26 -6.21
CA VAL A 178 -3.10 -13.04 -6.87
C VAL A 178 -1.60 -12.86 -6.66
N ARG A 179 -1.08 -13.24 -5.49
CA ARG A 179 0.36 -13.29 -5.22
C ARG A 179 1.09 -14.21 -6.21
N LEU A 180 0.55 -15.40 -6.49
CA LEU A 180 1.11 -16.31 -7.50
C LEU A 180 1.06 -15.70 -8.91
N PHE A 181 -0.02 -14.99 -9.25
CA PHE A 181 -0.08 -14.21 -10.48
C PHE A 181 1.04 -13.15 -10.54
N ASN A 182 1.35 -12.50 -9.42
CA ASN A 182 2.40 -11.48 -9.35
C ASN A 182 3.82 -12.05 -9.59
N GLU A 183 4.05 -13.36 -9.42
CA GLU A 183 5.30 -14.01 -9.85
C GLU A 183 5.50 -13.93 -11.38
N LEU A 184 4.39 -13.82 -12.12
CA LEU A 184 4.36 -13.77 -13.57
C LEU A 184 3.99 -12.41 -14.12
N ALA A 185 3.62 -11.43 -13.31
CA ALA A 185 3.28 -10.09 -13.78
C ALA A 185 4.28 -9.07 -13.24
N PRO A 186 4.59 -8.00 -14.00
CA PRO A 186 5.41 -6.92 -13.47
C PRO A 186 4.66 -6.25 -12.30
N SER A 187 5.39 -5.94 -11.24
CA SER A 187 4.90 -5.10 -10.15
C SER A 187 4.92 -3.63 -10.55
N TRP A 188 4.26 -2.78 -9.77
CA TRP A 188 4.37 -1.33 -9.97
C TRP A 188 5.83 -0.88 -9.94
N LYS A 189 6.62 -1.42 -9.00
CA LYS A 189 8.05 -1.12 -8.87
C LYS A 189 8.84 -1.55 -10.11
N ASP A 190 8.56 -2.74 -10.66
CA ASP A 190 9.25 -3.21 -11.87
C ASP A 190 9.00 -2.25 -13.04
N LEU A 191 7.74 -1.83 -13.24
CA LEU A 191 7.37 -0.87 -14.30
C LEU A 191 7.93 0.53 -14.07
N PHE A 192 7.98 0.97 -12.81
CA PHE A 192 8.59 2.24 -12.43
C PHE A 192 10.09 2.24 -12.75
N ASP A 193 10.81 1.20 -12.31
CA ASP A 193 12.25 1.06 -12.53
C ASP A 193 12.59 0.90 -14.02
N SER A 194 11.69 0.35 -14.84
CA SER A 194 11.85 0.23 -16.30
C SER A 194 11.29 1.41 -17.11
N ASN A 195 10.74 2.44 -16.46
CA ASN A 195 10.10 3.60 -17.12
C ASN A 195 8.98 3.18 -18.11
N THR A 196 8.18 2.18 -17.75
CA THR A 196 7.04 1.67 -18.53
C THR A 196 5.75 1.68 -17.70
N LEU A 197 5.53 2.75 -16.93
CA LEU A 197 4.36 2.92 -16.06
C LEU A 197 3.04 3.02 -16.84
N ASP A 198 3.08 3.36 -18.11
CA ASP A 198 1.94 3.35 -19.03
C ASP A 198 1.28 1.97 -19.15
N LEU A 199 2.04 0.90 -18.86
CA LEU A 199 1.53 -0.47 -18.86
C LEU A 199 0.78 -0.85 -17.57
N TRP A 200 0.82 -0.02 -16.53
CA TRP A 200 0.27 -0.33 -15.22
C TRP A 200 -1.24 -0.61 -15.26
N ASP A 201 -1.99 0.18 -16.02
CA ASP A 201 -3.43 0.00 -16.15
C ASP A 201 -3.78 -1.35 -16.78
N GLY A 202 -3.02 -1.78 -17.79
CA GLY A 202 -3.18 -3.09 -18.42
C GLY A 202 -2.89 -4.25 -17.46
N VAL A 203 -1.87 -4.10 -16.60
CA VAL A 203 -1.57 -5.08 -15.54
C VAL A 203 -2.70 -5.14 -14.51
N CYS A 204 -3.19 -3.98 -14.07
CA CYS A 204 -4.31 -3.88 -13.12
C CYS A 204 -5.61 -4.48 -13.68
N GLN A 205 -5.89 -4.29 -14.98
CA GLN A 205 -7.05 -4.90 -15.64
C GLN A 205 -6.95 -6.43 -15.66
N LYS A 206 -5.79 -6.98 -16.03
CA LYS A 206 -5.54 -8.43 -16.02
C LYS A 206 -5.66 -9.01 -14.61
N ARG A 207 -5.14 -8.31 -13.60
CA ARG A 207 -5.27 -8.70 -12.19
C ARG A 207 -6.73 -8.74 -11.75
N ARG A 208 -7.52 -7.72 -12.07
CA ARG A 208 -8.97 -7.69 -11.78
C ARG A 208 -9.74 -8.81 -12.48
N LYS A 209 -9.46 -9.09 -13.75
CA LYS A 209 -10.03 -10.23 -14.48
C LYS A 209 -9.67 -11.56 -13.83
N TYR A 210 -8.43 -11.71 -13.36
CA TYR A 210 -8.01 -12.91 -12.64
C TYR A 210 -8.76 -13.08 -11.32
N ILE A 211 -8.93 -11.99 -10.55
CA ILE A 211 -9.71 -12.00 -9.30
C ILE A 211 -11.17 -12.38 -9.56
N SER A 212 -11.82 -11.79 -10.56
CA SER A 212 -13.23 -12.14 -10.86
C SER A 212 -13.39 -13.61 -11.21
N LEU A 213 -12.45 -14.20 -11.96
CA LEU A 213 -12.46 -15.63 -12.28
C LEU A 213 -12.29 -16.54 -11.05
N LEU A 214 -11.64 -16.06 -9.99
CA LEU A 214 -11.48 -16.79 -8.73
C LEU A 214 -12.70 -16.64 -7.82
N ALA A 215 -13.33 -15.46 -7.81
CA ALA A 215 -14.48 -15.16 -6.95
C ALA A 215 -15.67 -16.09 -7.22
N ASP A 216 -15.88 -16.49 -8.47
CA ASP A 216 -17.01 -17.35 -8.87
C ASP A 216 -16.80 -18.84 -8.55
N ARG A 217 -15.72 -19.22 -7.86
CA ARG A 217 -15.32 -20.63 -7.72
C ARG A 217 -15.13 -21.03 -6.26
N PRO A 218 -15.73 -22.15 -5.83
CA PRO A 218 -15.44 -22.72 -4.52
C PRO A 218 -14.02 -23.26 -4.53
N ILE A 219 -13.11 -22.54 -3.89
CA ILE A 219 -11.73 -22.98 -3.76
C ILE A 219 -11.71 -24.06 -2.67
N ARG A 220 -11.64 -25.33 -3.08
CA ARG A 220 -11.58 -26.46 -2.13
C ARG A 220 -10.16 -26.56 -1.57
N HIS A 221 -10.01 -26.27 -0.29
CA HIS A 221 -8.73 -26.41 0.39
C HIS A 221 -8.38 -27.89 0.58
N GLN A 222 -7.17 -28.28 0.17
CA GLN A 222 -6.40 -29.23 0.95
C GLN A 222 -5.57 -28.40 1.93
N THR A 223 -6.06 -28.22 3.15
CA THR A 223 -5.26 -27.55 4.19
C THR A 223 -4.09 -28.46 4.52
N ALA A 224 -2.90 -28.14 4.00
CA ALA A 224 -1.67 -28.66 4.57
C ALA A 224 -1.67 -28.33 6.08
N PRO A 225 -1.16 -29.21 6.96
CA PRO A 225 -1.15 -28.97 8.38
C PRO A 225 -0.48 -27.62 8.67
N LEU A 226 -1.25 -26.68 9.23
CA LEU A 226 -0.81 -25.32 9.53
C LEU A 226 0.45 -25.38 10.38
N ASN A 227 1.51 -24.68 9.97
CA ASN A 227 2.73 -24.56 10.77
C ASN A 227 2.47 -23.67 11.99
N SER A 228 2.06 -24.29 13.10
CA SER A 228 1.70 -23.63 14.36
C SER A 228 2.81 -22.73 14.91
N LEU A 229 4.07 -23.10 14.69
CA LEU A 229 5.23 -22.30 15.09
C LEU A 229 5.32 -20.99 14.31
N ARG A 230 5.12 -21.02 12.99
CA ARG A 230 5.14 -19.82 12.14
C ARG A 230 4.01 -18.87 12.50
N LYS A 231 2.80 -19.40 12.74
CA LYS A 231 1.63 -18.66 13.24
C LYS A 231 1.95 -17.91 14.54
N LYS A 232 2.49 -18.63 15.55
CA LYS A 232 2.88 -18.03 16.83
C LYS A 232 3.94 -16.94 16.68
N LYS A 233 4.95 -17.15 15.82
CA LYS A 233 5.99 -16.15 15.54
C LYS A 233 5.40 -14.89 14.90
N CYS A 234 4.51 -15.03 13.91
CA CYS A 234 3.82 -13.91 13.25
C CYS A 234 3.06 -13.07 14.28
N ARG A 235 2.23 -13.71 15.10
CA ARG A 235 1.46 -13.05 16.16
C ARG A 235 2.34 -12.31 17.15
N ASN A 236 3.39 -12.96 17.66
CA ASN A 236 4.29 -12.33 18.62
C ASN A 236 4.97 -11.08 18.07
N LYS A 237 5.31 -11.07 16.77
CA LYS A 237 5.88 -9.88 16.11
C LYS A 237 4.86 -8.74 16.04
N ILE A 238 3.63 -9.05 15.63
CA ILE A 238 2.56 -8.05 15.57
C ILE A 238 2.29 -7.49 16.96
N GLU A 239 2.11 -8.32 17.98
CA GLU A 239 1.86 -7.88 19.36
C GLU A 239 3.02 -7.03 19.92
N ALA A 240 4.27 -7.41 19.64
CA ALA A 240 5.44 -6.62 20.04
C ALA A 240 5.48 -5.24 19.37
N MET A 241 5.06 -5.16 18.09
CA MET A 241 4.98 -3.90 17.35
C MET A 241 3.87 -2.98 17.88
N ILE A 242 2.69 -3.53 18.22
CA ILE A 242 1.48 -2.73 18.48
C ILE A 242 1.19 -2.51 19.98
N GLY A 243 1.89 -3.19 20.88
CA GLY A 243 1.64 -3.11 22.33
C GLY A 243 1.68 -1.66 22.85
N ASN A 244 2.77 -0.94 22.55
CA ASN A 244 2.95 0.45 22.94
C ASN A 244 1.91 1.38 22.30
N ASP A 245 1.48 1.08 21.08
CA ASP A 245 0.49 1.88 20.37
C ASP A 245 -0.90 1.75 20.96
N ARG A 246 -1.31 0.53 21.35
CA ARG A 246 -2.63 0.32 21.97
C ARG A 246 -2.77 1.12 23.26
N GLU A 247 -1.75 1.11 24.11
CA GLU A 247 -1.73 1.92 25.34
C GLU A 247 -1.77 3.41 25.03
N TRP A 248 -0.99 3.87 24.05
CA TRP A 248 -0.96 5.27 23.65
C TRP A 248 -2.27 5.75 23.00
N LEU A 249 -2.92 4.91 22.20
CA LEU A 249 -4.24 5.17 21.63
C LEU A 249 -5.32 5.22 22.71
N ALA A 250 -5.25 4.36 23.73
CA ALA A 250 -6.18 4.41 24.86
C ALA A 250 -6.08 5.72 25.65
N GLN A 251 -4.88 6.30 25.77
CA GLN A 251 -4.68 7.65 26.34
C GLN A 251 -5.35 8.76 25.52
N HIS A 252 -5.71 8.47 24.27
CA HIS A 252 -6.48 9.34 23.38
C HIS A 252 -7.96 8.96 23.30
N GLY A 253 -8.43 8.04 24.16
CA GLY A 253 -9.82 7.55 24.15
C GLY A 253 -10.13 6.58 23.01
N ILE A 254 -9.13 6.12 22.26
CA ILE A 254 -9.30 5.13 21.19
C ILE A 254 -9.04 3.75 21.77
N VAL A 255 -10.09 2.94 21.86
CA VAL A 255 -10.00 1.53 22.24
C VAL A 255 -10.62 0.69 21.14
N PHE A 256 -9.81 -0.18 20.53
CA PHE A 256 -10.30 -1.17 19.58
C PHE A 256 -10.69 -2.43 20.34
N SER A 257 -11.91 -2.94 20.10
CA SER A 257 -12.21 -4.33 20.42
C SER A 257 -11.26 -5.20 19.60
N SER A 258 -10.55 -6.11 20.24
CA SER A 258 -9.68 -7.04 19.50
C SER A 258 -10.53 -7.84 18.52
N ASP A 259 -10.39 -7.57 17.22
CA ASP A 259 -11.09 -8.33 16.19
C ASP A 259 -10.44 -9.72 16.07
N LEU A 260 -10.98 -10.67 16.84
CA LEU A 260 -10.50 -12.04 16.86
C LEU A 260 -10.55 -12.69 15.46
N SER A 261 -11.45 -12.24 14.58
CA SER A 261 -11.53 -12.76 13.22
C SER A 261 -10.33 -12.33 12.38
N ALA A 262 -9.99 -11.04 12.38
CA ALA A 262 -8.81 -10.52 11.68
C ALA A 262 -7.49 -11.15 12.18
N ILE A 263 -7.40 -11.40 13.49
CA ILE A 263 -6.27 -12.13 14.08
C ILE A 263 -6.16 -13.54 13.50
N SER A 264 -7.27 -14.29 13.53
CA SER A 264 -7.34 -15.66 13.05
C SER A 264 -7.00 -15.77 11.56
N ASP A 265 -7.49 -14.82 10.77
CA ASP A 265 -7.23 -14.72 9.34
C ASP A 265 -5.73 -14.52 9.05
N ILE A 266 -5.11 -13.53 9.68
CA ILE A 266 -3.67 -13.26 9.50
C ILE A 266 -2.85 -14.46 9.95
N GLU A 267 -3.17 -15.03 11.12
CA GLU A 267 -2.51 -16.20 11.65
C GLU A 267 -2.59 -17.41 10.69
N SER A 268 -3.73 -17.62 10.06
CA SER A 268 -3.94 -18.68 9.07
C SER A 268 -3.14 -18.42 7.79
N ALA A 269 -3.16 -17.18 7.29
CA ALA A 269 -2.39 -16.79 6.12
C ALA A 269 -0.87 -16.84 6.35
N CYS A 270 -0.37 -16.51 7.55
CA CYS A 270 1.06 -16.65 7.88
C CYS A 270 1.51 -18.13 7.87
N ALA A 271 0.60 -19.06 8.14
CA ALA A 271 0.92 -20.49 8.22
C ALA A 271 0.93 -21.20 6.85
N MET A 272 0.33 -20.61 5.80
CA MET A 272 0.32 -21.17 4.45
C MET A 272 1.72 -21.15 3.81
N GLN A 273 2.12 -22.26 3.17
CA GLN A 273 3.34 -22.32 2.35
C GLN A 273 3.04 -22.02 0.87
N PRO A 274 4.03 -21.50 0.11
CA PRO A 274 3.86 -21.18 -1.30
C PRO A 274 3.51 -22.38 -2.21
N VAL A 275 3.84 -23.60 -1.79
CA VAL A 275 3.77 -24.81 -2.63
C VAL A 275 2.41 -25.54 -2.51
N ASP A 276 1.61 -25.19 -1.51
CA ASP A 276 0.43 -25.97 -1.12
C ASP A 276 -0.86 -25.50 -1.79
N MET A 277 -0.81 -24.50 -2.68
CA MET A 277 -2.00 -24.07 -3.42
C MET A 277 -2.06 -24.79 -4.77
N PRO A 278 -2.95 -25.78 -4.95
CA PRO A 278 -3.14 -26.38 -6.27
C PRO A 278 -3.54 -25.28 -7.24
N LEU A 279 -2.80 -25.16 -8.34
CA LEU A 279 -3.21 -24.28 -9.43
C LEU A 279 -4.62 -24.72 -9.85
N PRO A 280 -5.58 -23.79 -9.95
CA PRO A 280 -6.92 -24.16 -10.37
C PRO A 280 -6.83 -24.86 -11.73
N GLN A 281 -7.29 -26.11 -11.81
CA GLN A 281 -7.30 -26.89 -13.05
C GLN A 281 -8.42 -26.37 -13.96
N CYS A 282 -8.23 -25.19 -14.54
CA CYS A 282 -9.19 -24.60 -15.45
C CYS A 282 -8.53 -24.05 -16.70
N GLY A 283 -9.11 -24.37 -17.86
CA GLY A 283 -8.70 -23.86 -19.16
C GLY A 283 -8.65 -22.34 -19.23
N GLU A 284 -9.57 -21.62 -18.57
CA GLU A 284 -9.60 -20.15 -18.55
C GLU A 284 -8.44 -19.54 -17.76
N ILE A 285 -8.05 -20.15 -16.64
CA ILE A 285 -6.89 -19.72 -15.85
C ILE A 285 -5.60 -20.04 -16.59
N SER A 286 -5.54 -21.20 -17.26
CA SER A 286 -4.44 -21.53 -18.17
C SER A 286 -4.33 -20.52 -19.32
N LEU A 287 -5.46 -20.12 -19.91
CA LEU A 287 -5.50 -19.10 -20.96
C LEU A 287 -5.04 -17.73 -20.45
N ALA A 288 -5.53 -17.28 -19.29
CA ALA A 288 -5.07 -16.04 -18.66
C ALA A 288 -3.56 -16.08 -18.35
N MET A 289 -3.06 -17.19 -17.82
CA MET A 289 -1.63 -17.42 -17.59
C MET A 289 -0.83 -17.37 -18.89
N ASN A 290 -1.35 -17.92 -19.98
CA ASN A 290 -0.72 -17.85 -21.30
C ASN A 290 -0.75 -16.44 -21.89
N GLU A 291 -1.83 -15.67 -21.72
CA GLU A 291 -1.91 -14.25 -22.09
C GLU A 291 -0.88 -13.41 -21.34
N ILE A 292 -0.65 -13.70 -20.05
CA ILE A 292 0.37 -13.03 -19.23
C ILE A 292 1.78 -13.39 -19.70
N ARG A 293 2.04 -14.69 -19.95
CA ARG A 293 3.33 -15.14 -20.50
C ARG A 293 3.61 -14.52 -21.86
N SER A 294 2.61 -14.48 -22.74
CA SER A 294 2.70 -13.83 -24.05
C SER A 294 3.01 -12.35 -23.91
N PHE A 295 2.30 -11.65 -23.02
CA PHE A 295 2.55 -10.24 -22.73
C PHE A 295 3.96 -9.98 -22.21
N ASN A 296 4.47 -10.81 -21.29
CA ASN A 296 5.84 -10.73 -20.81
C ASN A 296 6.87 -11.01 -21.91
N ASN A 297 6.59 -11.94 -22.80
CA ASN A 297 7.47 -12.23 -23.93
C ASN A 297 7.55 -11.01 -24.87
N SER A 298 6.40 -10.37 -25.14
CA SER A 298 6.34 -9.13 -25.92
C SER A 298 7.08 -7.97 -25.23
N LEU A 299 6.89 -7.80 -23.92
CA LEU A 299 7.66 -6.87 -23.09
C LEU A 299 9.16 -7.16 -23.18
N GLY A 300 9.56 -8.42 -23.02
CA GLY A 300 10.94 -8.86 -23.12
C GLY A 300 11.54 -8.61 -24.50
N MET A 301 10.76 -8.76 -25.57
CA MET A 301 11.17 -8.40 -26.93
C MET A 301 11.34 -6.88 -27.09
N GLY A 302 10.40 -6.08 -26.58
CA GLY A 302 10.49 -4.62 -26.58
C GLY A 302 11.69 -4.11 -25.80
N VAL A 303 11.94 -4.66 -24.60
CA VAL A 303 13.12 -4.35 -23.80
C VAL A 303 14.40 -4.76 -24.53
N ARG A 304 14.44 -5.93 -25.18
CA ARG A 304 15.60 -6.35 -26.00
C ARG A 304 15.82 -5.42 -27.20
N ALA A 305 14.76 -4.94 -27.84
CA ALA A 305 14.86 -3.99 -28.95
C ALA A 305 15.37 -2.62 -28.49
N LEU A 306 14.84 -2.11 -27.37
CA LEU A 306 15.32 -0.87 -26.74
C LEU A 306 16.76 -1.02 -26.23
N GLN A 307 17.12 -2.18 -25.71
CA GLN A 307 18.48 -2.49 -25.30
C GLN A 307 19.43 -2.55 -26.51
N SER A 308 19.02 -3.15 -27.62
CA SER A 308 19.79 -3.17 -28.86
C SER A 308 19.97 -1.76 -29.45
N GLN A 309 18.92 -0.93 -29.40
CA GLN A 309 19.01 0.50 -29.77
C GLN A 309 19.91 1.30 -28.81
N ALA A 310 19.82 1.07 -27.50
CA ALA A 310 20.66 1.74 -26.51
C ALA A 310 22.12 1.28 -26.57
N GLU A 311 22.36 0.00 -26.87
CA GLU A 311 23.69 -0.55 -27.14
C GLU A 311 24.29 0.05 -28.42
N ALA A 312 23.45 0.42 -29.39
CA ALA A 312 23.85 1.13 -30.61
C ALA A 312 24.04 2.66 -30.43
N SER A 313 23.51 3.28 -29.35
CA SER A 313 23.51 4.75 -29.19
C SER A 313 24.15 5.32 -27.92
N TYR A 314 24.78 4.49 -27.07
CA TYR A 314 25.53 4.84 -25.83
C TYR A 314 24.79 5.49 -24.64
N SER A 315 24.94 4.85 -23.47
CA SER A 315 25.23 5.42 -22.13
C SER A 315 25.30 4.27 -21.10
N LEU A 316 26.34 4.26 -20.25
CA LEU A 316 26.64 3.19 -19.29
C LEU A 316 25.48 2.92 -18.29
N LYS A 317 24.67 3.94 -17.94
CA LYS A 317 23.55 3.81 -16.99
C LYS A 317 22.39 2.95 -17.50
N ILE A 318 22.15 2.96 -18.82
CA ILE A 318 21.08 2.16 -19.45
C ILE A 318 21.50 0.68 -19.51
N LYS A 319 22.78 0.42 -19.78
CA LYS A 319 23.35 -0.94 -19.74
C LYS A 319 23.18 -1.58 -18.36
N THR A 320 23.40 -0.84 -17.28
CA THR A 320 23.26 -1.36 -15.91
C THR A 320 21.82 -1.75 -15.57
N HIS A 321 20.82 -0.94 -15.95
CA HIS A 321 19.41 -1.26 -15.70
C HIS A 321 18.94 -2.46 -16.54
N ALA A 322 19.31 -2.52 -17.82
CA ALA A 322 18.97 -3.64 -18.68
C ALA A 322 19.56 -4.98 -18.16
N GLN A 323 20.79 -4.95 -17.64
CA GLN A 323 21.43 -6.12 -17.03
C GLN A 323 20.71 -6.62 -15.76
N VAL A 324 20.18 -5.71 -14.92
CA VAL A 324 19.40 -6.08 -13.73
C VAL A 324 18.10 -6.79 -14.13
N VAL A 325 17.38 -6.25 -15.11
CA VAL A 325 16.12 -6.84 -15.61
C VAL A 325 16.37 -8.21 -16.25
N VAL A 326 17.41 -8.35 -17.09
CA VAL A 326 17.78 -9.65 -17.71
C VAL A 326 18.17 -10.68 -16.65
N LYS A 327 18.88 -10.28 -15.59
CA LYS A 327 19.27 -11.18 -14.50
C LYS A 327 18.05 -11.66 -13.70
N ALA A 328 17.05 -10.80 -13.47
CA ALA A 328 15.79 -11.17 -12.83
C ALA A 328 15.00 -12.18 -13.69
N LEU A 329 14.88 -11.91 -15.00
CA LEU A 329 14.17 -12.79 -15.94
C LEU A 329 14.86 -14.16 -16.08
N ARG A 330 16.19 -14.23 -16.10
CA ARG A 330 16.94 -15.50 -16.12
C ARG A 330 16.72 -16.33 -14.85
N ARG A 331 16.66 -15.69 -13.67
CA ARG A 331 16.37 -16.38 -12.40
C ARG A 331 14.95 -16.94 -12.37
N LEU A 332 13.99 -16.19 -12.89
CA LEU A 332 12.60 -16.61 -13.02
C LEU A 332 12.47 -17.82 -13.97
N PHE A 333 13.11 -17.75 -15.13
CA PHE A 333 13.09 -18.83 -16.12
C PHE A 333 13.77 -20.11 -15.60
N ALA A 334 14.94 -19.98 -14.95
CA ALA A 334 15.64 -21.12 -14.37
C ALA A 334 14.82 -21.82 -13.27
N ARG A 335 14.10 -21.06 -12.43
CA ARG A 335 13.18 -21.64 -11.44
C ARG A 335 12.03 -22.39 -12.09
N LEU A 336 11.38 -21.78 -13.09
CA LEU A 336 10.25 -22.40 -13.81
C LEU A 336 10.65 -23.69 -14.52
N VAL A 337 11.86 -23.76 -15.09
CA VAL A 337 12.39 -24.98 -15.72
C VAL A 337 12.69 -26.05 -14.67
N MET A 338 13.30 -25.70 -13.55
CA MET A 338 13.62 -26.67 -12.49
C MET A 338 12.36 -27.24 -11.82
N ASP A 339 11.30 -26.44 -11.68
CA ASP A 339 10.01 -26.89 -11.14
C ASP A 339 9.22 -27.73 -12.16
N TYR A 340 9.43 -27.51 -13.46
CA TYR A 340 8.87 -28.35 -14.52
C TYR A 340 9.58 -29.71 -14.62
N VAL A 341 10.90 -29.76 -14.43
CA VAL A 341 11.70 -31.02 -14.49
C VAL A 341 11.49 -31.90 -13.25
N ARG A 342 11.04 -31.33 -12.13
CA ARG A 342 10.74 -32.07 -10.89
C ARG A 342 9.32 -32.66 -10.83
N ARG A 343 8.47 -32.28 -11.78
CA ARG A 343 7.12 -32.85 -11.97
C ARG A 343 7.18 -33.87 -13.10
#